data_AF-A0A9K3L6H7-F1
#
_entry.id   AF-A0A9K3L6H7-F1
#
_cell.length_a   1.000
_cell.length_b   1.000
_cell.length_c   1.000
_cell.angle_alpha   90.00
_cell.angle_beta   90.00
_cell.angle_gamma   90.00
#
_symmetry.space_group_name_H-M   'P 1'
#
loop_
_entity.id
_entity.type
_entity.pdbx_description
1 polymer ?
#
loop_
_entity_poly.entity_id
_entity_poly.type
_entity_poly.pdbx_seq_one_letter_code
_entity_poly.pdbx_strand_id
1 'polypeptide(L)'
;MPTVASDDDDDDDPSLPSGVNGNGAEVPDTNNNGGPDEESVVRDDTTTIGALQRYMETISQQDPKKKTRIMLTLCFAYIPDFSTDVFPYNHKVFVNSKRQHKPTRAVLKKEIQRRNPLLKGYKNRSTASLLLMLAEEKFKLPSVDMDYLQRFLLEYKTDCENKIMGSTSNSCCDPPTATTTTTTTTTPTSTANATATPRITTDDRLRLIEAFLSEKAKRKMSVTQGCLNLQESDARHSVIIALGDYFDTVSRVFNDETWIPTLTSLPDLHPDLADARELPLKEYRTTKAKVKEIHTEMTNHLHAMVMKWEQSGNGGQQRSDDDEDWGTFDPDLVVDGGGDDDRRDFLPAGGNATKYYLLYYWHKLDMEGYLQTTLVKLPDRVKASSDRFTSGSQSAAKRPKTSDRQPDPDRQPDVLAARTMNARVGFEERRIGNEEVEERRIENEEIEERPIGNEEVEERHIENEEVEERRIRNEDRHAGNEEFEERRIRIEERRIGIEERRIGMEERRLRNEEMNTSTKLRMELTGKILQLDREMEAIGNPSNSLYGKLNKAKRKYEQLLDSSEGLIH
;
A
#
# COMPACT_ATOMS: atom_id res chain seq x y z
N MET A 1 -19.93 -78.51 -18.12
CA MET A 1 -19.82 -78.95 -16.71
C MET A 1 -18.80 -78.08 -16.01
N PRO A 2 -19.04 -77.62 -14.78
CA PRO A 2 -20.33 -77.49 -14.06
C PRO A 2 -20.51 -76.00 -13.62
N THR A 3 -21.58 -75.45 -13.04
CA THR A 3 -22.97 -75.78 -12.68
C THR A 3 -23.55 -74.44 -12.17
N VAL A 4 -24.72 -74.00 -12.63
CA VAL A 4 -26.01 -74.02 -11.90
C VAL A 4 -25.99 -73.27 -10.56
N ALA A 5 -26.71 -72.14 -10.52
CA ALA A 5 -27.67 -71.82 -9.45
C ALA A 5 -28.65 -70.76 -9.99
N SER A 6 -29.85 -71.24 -10.28
CA SER A 6 -31.11 -70.51 -10.32
C SER A 6 -31.46 -69.91 -8.96
N ASP A 7 -32.35 -68.92 -8.94
CA ASP A 7 -33.64 -68.94 -8.23
C ASP A 7 -34.29 -67.55 -8.38
N ASP A 8 -35.40 -67.48 -9.13
CA ASP A 8 -36.78 -67.26 -8.62
C ASP A 8 -36.90 -66.36 -7.36
N ASP A 9 -37.82 -65.43 -7.17
CA ASP A 9 -39.14 -65.12 -7.73
C ASP A 9 -39.55 -63.71 -7.19
N ASP A 10 -40.77 -63.28 -7.51
CA ASP A 10 -41.62 -62.30 -6.81
C ASP A 10 -41.63 -60.84 -7.30
N ASP A 11 -42.52 -60.61 -8.28
CA ASP A 11 -43.72 -59.75 -8.18
C ASP A 11 -43.74 -58.67 -7.09
N ASP A 12 -43.85 -57.40 -7.51
CA ASP A 12 -44.84 -56.46 -6.96
C ASP A 12 -44.83 -55.12 -7.74
N ASP A 13 -45.84 -54.98 -8.60
CA ASP A 13 -46.36 -53.72 -9.12
C ASP A 13 -47.24 -53.08 -8.04
N PRO A 14 -47.18 -51.75 -7.85
CA PRO A 14 -48.48 -51.08 -7.83
C PRO A 14 -48.49 -49.74 -8.59
N SER A 15 -49.29 -49.74 -9.64
CA SER A 15 -50.58 -49.03 -9.70
C SER A 15 -50.55 -47.52 -9.48
N LEU A 16 -50.78 -46.81 -10.60
CA LEU A 16 -51.29 -45.45 -10.73
C LEU A 16 -52.53 -45.17 -9.85
N PRO A 17 -52.73 -43.92 -9.40
CA PRO A 17 -54.06 -43.42 -9.13
C PRO A 17 -54.54 -42.52 -10.27
N SER A 18 -55.52 -43.05 -11.01
CA SER A 18 -56.51 -42.29 -11.76
C SER A 18 -57.61 -41.79 -10.82
N GLY A 19 -57.99 -40.52 -10.92
CA GLY A 19 -59.26 -40.00 -10.37
C GLY A 19 -59.22 -38.48 -10.20
N VAL A 20 -59.89 -37.68 -11.05
CA VAL A 20 -61.33 -37.35 -11.07
C VAL A 20 -61.51 -35.87 -10.68
N ASN A 21 -61.86 -35.03 -11.66
CA ASN A 21 -63.06 -34.16 -11.69
C ASN A 21 -62.86 -32.96 -12.60
N GLY A 22 -63.74 -32.87 -13.61
CA GLY A 22 -63.95 -31.67 -14.38
C GLY A 22 -64.78 -30.64 -13.61
N ASN A 23 -64.67 -29.39 -14.04
CA ASN A 23 -65.79 -28.47 -14.13
C ASN A 23 -65.40 -27.39 -15.15
N GLY A 24 -66.19 -27.31 -16.21
CA GLY A 24 -66.16 -26.21 -17.16
C GLY A 24 -66.73 -24.95 -16.51
N ALA A 25 -66.22 -23.81 -16.93
CA ALA A 25 -66.92 -22.53 -16.80
C ALA A 25 -66.66 -21.75 -18.08
N GLU A 26 -67.78 -21.37 -18.67
CA GLU A 26 -67.94 -20.75 -19.97
C GLU A 26 -67.35 -19.34 -20.04
N VAL A 27 -67.00 -19.01 -21.27
CA VAL A 27 -66.71 -17.69 -21.82
C VAL A 27 -67.88 -16.72 -21.55
N PRO A 28 -67.58 -15.43 -21.36
CA PRO A 28 -68.45 -14.44 -21.98
C PRO A 28 -67.65 -13.48 -22.88
N ASP A 29 -68.07 -13.46 -24.14
CA ASP A 29 -67.83 -12.40 -25.09
C ASP A 29 -68.43 -11.09 -24.58
N THR A 30 -67.63 -10.03 -24.54
CA THR A 30 -68.15 -8.66 -24.58
C THR A 30 -67.37 -7.80 -25.56
N ASN A 31 -68.05 -7.56 -26.69
CA ASN A 31 -68.12 -6.32 -27.47
C ASN A 31 -67.13 -5.19 -27.20
N ASN A 32 -66.31 -4.92 -28.20
CA ASN A 32 -66.49 -3.83 -29.17
C ASN A 32 -66.97 -2.46 -28.62
N ASN A 33 -66.04 -1.50 -28.53
CA ASN A 33 -66.33 -0.08 -28.68
C ASN A 33 -65.12 0.62 -29.29
N GLY A 34 -65.34 1.29 -30.43
CA GLY A 34 -64.31 1.98 -31.20
C GLY A 34 -64.23 3.48 -30.96
N GLY A 35 -63.09 4.03 -31.42
CA GLY A 35 -62.86 5.45 -31.74
C GLY A 35 -62.03 6.23 -30.72
N PRO A 36 -61.44 7.37 -31.13
CA PRO A 36 -60.39 7.49 -32.16
C PRO A 36 -59.15 8.24 -31.60
N ASP A 37 -58.22 8.57 -32.50
CA ASP A 37 -57.06 9.48 -32.33
C ASP A 37 -55.70 8.81 -32.08
N GLU A 38 -55.18 8.26 -33.18
CA GLU A 38 -53.76 8.00 -33.39
C GLU A 38 -52.98 9.34 -33.42
N GLU A 39 -52.58 9.83 -32.25
CA GLU A 39 -51.34 10.60 -32.16
C GLU A 39 -50.17 9.61 -32.19
N SER A 40 -49.45 9.62 -33.31
CA SER A 40 -48.19 8.92 -33.49
C SER A 40 -47.14 9.46 -32.52
N VAL A 41 -47.19 9.00 -31.27
CA VAL A 41 -46.05 9.06 -30.37
C VAL A 41 -44.99 8.20 -31.02
N VAL A 42 -43.99 8.86 -31.61
CA VAL A 42 -42.69 8.27 -31.89
C VAL A 42 -42.21 7.74 -30.54
N ARG A 43 -42.53 6.48 -30.24
CA ARG A 43 -41.90 5.74 -29.17
C ARG A 43 -40.46 5.64 -29.63
N ASP A 44 -39.66 6.55 -29.10
CA ASP A 44 -38.22 6.49 -29.15
C ASP A 44 -37.90 5.05 -28.74
N ASP A 45 -37.43 4.24 -29.69
CA ASP A 45 -37.02 2.85 -29.50
C ASP A 45 -35.74 2.90 -28.65
N THR A 46 -35.89 3.35 -27.41
CA THR A 46 -34.86 3.33 -26.38
C THR A 46 -34.58 1.85 -26.17
N THR A 47 -33.55 1.40 -26.90
CA THR A 47 -32.94 0.08 -26.84
C THR A 47 -33.05 -0.43 -25.42
N THR A 48 -33.98 -1.37 -25.18
CA THR A 48 -34.36 -1.75 -23.82
C THR A 48 -33.12 -2.30 -23.13
N ILE A 49 -32.49 -1.51 -22.25
CA ILE A 49 -31.23 -1.91 -21.61
C ILE A 49 -31.50 -3.16 -20.77
N GLY A 50 -30.82 -4.26 -21.09
CA GLY A 50 -30.97 -5.55 -20.43
C GLY A 50 -30.54 -5.53 -18.96
N ALA A 51 -31.04 -6.49 -18.17
CA ALA A 51 -30.78 -6.55 -16.74
C ALA A 51 -29.30 -6.82 -16.42
N LEU A 52 -28.62 -7.61 -17.26
CA LEU A 52 -27.18 -7.84 -17.14
C LEU A 52 -26.40 -6.55 -17.38
N GLN A 53 -26.77 -5.79 -18.42
CA GLN A 53 -26.10 -4.54 -18.75
C GLN A 53 -26.16 -3.54 -17.58
N ARG A 54 -27.36 -3.31 -17.01
CA ARG A 54 -27.51 -2.42 -15.84
C ARG A 54 -26.67 -2.86 -14.65
N TYR A 55 -26.66 -4.16 -14.35
CA TYR A 55 -25.84 -4.72 -13.27
C TYR A 55 -24.34 -4.49 -13.50
N MET A 56 -23.89 -4.65 -14.75
CA MET A 56 -22.48 -4.45 -15.12
C MET A 56 -22.08 -2.98 -15.09
N GLU A 57 -22.98 -2.07 -15.42
CA GLU A 57 -22.75 -0.62 -15.30
C GLU A 57 -22.54 -0.23 -13.83
N THR A 58 -23.36 -0.75 -12.90
CA THR A 58 -23.17 -0.52 -11.46
C THR A 58 -21.85 -1.08 -10.94
N ILE A 59 -21.46 -2.30 -11.35
CA ILE A 59 -20.17 -2.88 -10.95
C ILE A 59 -18.99 -2.15 -11.57
N SER A 60 -19.12 -1.70 -12.83
CA SER A 60 -18.06 -0.99 -13.54
C SER A 60 -17.61 0.28 -12.82
N GLN A 61 -18.55 0.97 -12.17
CA GLN A 61 -18.28 2.18 -11.40
C GLN A 61 -17.47 1.89 -10.13
N GLN A 62 -17.59 0.69 -9.56
CA GLN A 62 -16.90 0.30 -8.34
C GLN A 62 -15.56 -0.41 -8.60
N ASP A 63 -15.54 -1.37 -9.54
CA ASP A 63 -14.36 -2.20 -9.83
C ASP A 63 -14.38 -2.73 -11.29
N PRO A 64 -13.67 -2.06 -12.21
CA PRO A 64 -13.58 -2.48 -13.62
C PRO A 64 -12.98 -3.88 -13.83
N LYS A 65 -12.07 -4.32 -12.92
CA LYS A 65 -11.47 -5.66 -13.01
C LYS A 65 -12.48 -6.73 -12.64
N LYS A 66 -13.31 -6.45 -11.63
CA LYS A 66 -14.42 -7.34 -11.25
C LYS A 66 -15.47 -7.46 -12.36
N LYS A 67 -15.83 -6.36 -13.03
CA LYS A 67 -16.69 -6.39 -14.24
C LYS A 67 -16.12 -7.35 -15.28
N THR A 68 -14.86 -7.16 -15.67
CA THR A 68 -14.19 -7.99 -16.68
C THR A 68 -14.22 -9.48 -16.31
N ARG A 69 -13.89 -9.81 -15.05
CA ARG A 69 -13.89 -11.20 -14.58
C ARG A 69 -15.28 -11.84 -14.61
N ILE A 70 -16.32 -11.12 -14.21
CA ILE A 70 -17.69 -11.64 -14.26
C ILE A 70 -18.13 -11.83 -15.72
N MET A 71 -17.89 -10.84 -16.58
CA MET A 71 -18.24 -10.93 -18.00
C MET A 71 -17.55 -12.10 -18.69
N LEU A 72 -16.25 -12.30 -18.50
CA LEU A 72 -15.54 -13.47 -19.05
C LEU A 72 -16.10 -14.78 -18.49
N THR A 73 -16.49 -14.81 -17.21
CA THR A 73 -17.14 -15.97 -16.59
C THR A 73 -18.48 -16.29 -17.28
N LEU A 74 -19.24 -15.27 -17.65
CA LEU A 74 -20.48 -15.43 -18.40
C LEU A 74 -20.21 -15.88 -19.84
N CYS A 75 -19.18 -15.36 -20.51
CA CYS A 75 -18.77 -15.85 -21.82
C CYS A 75 -18.47 -17.36 -21.80
N PHE A 76 -17.76 -17.85 -20.76
CA PHE A 76 -17.51 -19.28 -20.57
C PHE A 76 -18.78 -20.13 -20.41
N ALA A 77 -19.85 -19.55 -19.86
CA ALA A 77 -21.10 -20.27 -19.63
C ALA A 77 -22.04 -20.23 -20.84
N TYR A 78 -22.08 -19.11 -21.57
CA TYR A 78 -23.14 -18.84 -22.56
C TYR A 78 -22.67 -18.73 -24.01
N ILE A 79 -21.38 -18.50 -24.28
CA ILE A 79 -20.86 -18.40 -25.64
C ILE A 79 -20.22 -19.74 -26.02
N PRO A 80 -20.79 -20.48 -26.97
CA PRO A 80 -20.19 -21.73 -27.46
C PRO A 80 -18.75 -21.50 -27.90
N ASP A 81 -17.89 -22.48 -27.63
CA ASP A 81 -16.48 -22.50 -28.05
C ASP A 81 -15.60 -21.36 -27.49
N PHE A 82 -16.12 -20.52 -26.59
CA PHE A 82 -15.30 -19.50 -25.94
C PHE A 82 -14.24 -20.15 -25.05
N SER A 83 -12.97 -19.84 -25.34
CA SER A 83 -11.82 -20.28 -24.57
C SER A 83 -10.85 -19.14 -24.35
N THR A 84 -10.15 -19.15 -23.21
CA THR A 84 -9.05 -18.21 -22.94
C THR A 84 -7.68 -18.79 -23.27
N ASP A 85 -7.64 -20.05 -23.71
CA ASP A 85 -6.42 -20.72 -24.14
C ASP A 85 -6.12 -20.45 -25.64
N VAL A 86 -7.00 -19.73 -26.36
CA VAL A 86 -6.79 -19.25 -27.73
C VAL A 86 -6.27 -17.80 -27.78
N PHE A 87 -5.72 -17.40 -28.93
CA PHE A 87 -5.32 -16.01 -29.19
C PHE A 87 -6.56 -15.10 -29.26
N PRO A 88 -6.54 -13.86 -28.72
CA PRO A 88 -5.41 -13.15 -28.11
C PRO A 88 -5.17 -13.46 -26.61
N TYR A 89 -6.08 -14.18 -25.96
CA TYR A 89 -6.13 -14.32 -24.49
C TYR A 89 -4.94 -15.09 -23.89
N ASN A 90 -4.35 -16.03 -24.64
CA ASN A 90 -3.20 -16.83 -24.21
C ASN A 90 -1.82 -16.17 -24.49
N HIS A 91 -1.80 -14.94 -25.02
CA HIS A 91 -0.55 -14.27 -25.37
C HIS A 91 0.37 -14.02 -24.15
N LYS A 92 1.69 -14.01 -24.37
CA LYS A 92 2.71 -13.84 -23.32
C LYS A 92 2.56 -12.54 -22.51
N VAL A 93 2.03 -11.49 -23.13
CA VAL A 93 1.71 -10.19 -22.49
C VAL A 93 0.72 -10.35 -21.33
N PHE A 94 -0.12 -11.39 -21.38
CA PHE A 94 -1.14 -11.64 -20.37
C PHE A 94 -0.72 -12.72 -19.36
N VAL A 95 0.52 -13.20 -19.31
CA VAL A 95 0.95 -14.28 -18.39
C VAL A 95 0.55 -14.00 -16.93
N ASN A 96 0.76 -12.77 -16.46
CA ASN A 96 0.39 -12.35 -15.11
C ASN A 96 -1.14 -12.16 -14.93
N SER A 97 -1.84 -11.94 -16.04
CA SER A 97 -3.30 -11.73 -16.08
C SER A 97 -4.08 -12.99 -16.45
N LYS A 98 -3.43 -14.13 -16.77
CA LYS A 98 -4.11 -15.39 -17.13
C LYS A 98 -5.08 -15.85 -16.03
N ARG A 99 -4.72 -15.60 -14.76
CA ARG A 99 -5.60 -15.86 -13.60
C ARG A 99 -6.87 -14.99 -13.58
N GLN A 100 -6.85 -13.82 -14.22
CA GLN A 100 -8.01 -12.93 -14.33
C GLN A 100 -8.98 -13.40 -15.41
N HIS A 101 -8.48 -14.07 -16.45
CA HIS A 101 -9.30 -14.55 -17.56
C HIS A 101 -10.04 -15.85 -17.22
N LYS A 102 -9.51 -16.67 -16.29
CA LYS A 102 -10.17 -17.94 -15.90
C LYS A 102 -11.26 -17.70 -14.85
N PRO A 103 -12.47 -18.27 -15.04
CA PRO A 103 -13.55 -18.15 -14.07
C PRO A 103 -13.15 -18.82 -12.77
N THR A 104 -13.28 -18.11 -11.65
CA THR A 104 -13.01 -18.67 -10.33
C THR A 104 -14.30 -19.23 -9.74
N ARG A 105 -14.15 -20.30 -8.95
CA ARG A 105 -15.27 -20.94 -8.23
C ARG A 105 -16.07 -19.94 -7.38
N ALA A 106 -15.40 -18.96 -6.78
CA ALA A 106 -16.04 -17.93 -5.97
C ALA A 106 -16.92 -16.99 -6.80
N VAL A 107 -16.47 -16.58 -7.99
CA VAL A 107 -17.24 -15.73 -8.90
C VAL A 107 -18.45 -16.48 -9.43
N LEU A 108 -18.27 -17.74 -9.87
CA LEU A 108 -19.37 -18.59 -10.33
C LEU A 108 -20.46 -18.78 -9.27
N LYS A 109 -20.06 -19.07 -8.02
CA LYS A 109 -21.01 -19.20 -6.90
C LYS A 109 -21.79 -17.92 -6.65
N LYS A 110 -21.12 -16.77 -6.62
CA LYS A 110 -21.76 -15.46 -6.44
C LYS A 110 -22.74 -15.15 -7.57
N GLU A 111 -22.38 -15.49 -8.81
CA GLU A 111 -23.23 -15.24 -9.97
C GLU A 111 -24.47 -16.14 -9.99
N ILE A 112 -24.33 -17.44 -9.68
CA ILE A 112 -25.46 -18.36 -9.53
C ILE A 112 -26.40 -17.87 -8.42
N GLN A 113 -25.84 -17.50 -7.25
CA GLN A 113 -26.61 -17.02 -6.12
C GLN A 113 -27.31 -15.68 -6.42
N ARG A 114 -26.69 -14.80 -7.22
CA ARG A 114 -27.29 -13.54 -7.67
C ARG A 114 -28.51 -13.81 -8.55
N ARG A 115 -28.41 -14.76 -9.48
CA ARG A 115 -29.50 -15.10 -10.41
C ARG A 115 -30.63 -15.86 -9.72
N ASN A 116 -30.31 -16.70 -8.76
CA ASN A 116 -31.30 -17.44 -7.99
C ASN A 116 -30.87 -17.53 -6.51
N PRO A 117 -31.38 -16.64 -5.66
CA PRO A 117 -31.04 -16.62 -4.24
C PRO A 117 -31.53 -17.84 -3.44
N LEU A 118 -32.54 -18.56 -3.94
CA LEU A 118 -33.14 -19.73 -3.27
C LEU A 118 -32.27 -20.97 -3.39
N LEU A 119 -31.41 -21.00 -4.40
CA LEU A 119 -30.46 -22.04 -4.63
C LEU A 119 -29.38 -22.00 -3.51
N LYS A 120 -29.52 -22.89 -2.52
CA LYS A 120 -28.54 -23.14 -1.44
C LYS A 120 -27.96 -24.55 -1.62
N GLY A 121 -26.62 -24.71 -1.58
CA GLY A 121 -25.99 -26.05 -1.55
C GLY A 121 -24.76 -26.28 -2.44
N TYR A 122 -24.34 -25.35 -3.30
CA TYR A 122 -23.21 -25.57 -4.23
C TYR A 122 -21.82 -25.38 -3.60
N LYS A 123 -21.73 -25.38 -2.26
CA LYS A 123 -20.46 -25.12 -1.56
C LYS A 123 -19.35 -26.06 -2.05
N ASN A 124 -19.70 -27.29 -2.43
CA ASN A 124 -18.75 -28.33 -2.80
C ASN A 124 -18.71 -28.69 -4.31
N ARG A 125 -19.44 -27.99 -5.20
CA ARG A 125 -19.39 -28.26 -6.65
C ARG A 125 -18.12 -27.76 -7.34
N SER A 126 -17.62 -28.51 -8.31
CA SER A 126 -16.45 -28.17 -9.13
C SER A 126 -16.75 -26.99 -10.07
N THR A 127 -15.71 -26.32 -10.59
CA THR A 127 -15.86 -25.18 -11.52
C THR A 127 -16.65 -25.58 -12.77
N ALA A 128 -16.38 -26.75 -13.35
CA ALA A 128 -17.11 -27.27 -14.51
C ALA A 128 -18.60 -27.50 -14.21
N SER A 129 -18.93 -28.06 -13.04
CA SER A 129 -20.31 -28.25 -12.62
C SER A 129 -21.05 -26.92 -12.41
N LEU A 130 -20.37 -25.89 -11.88
CA LEU A 130 -20.95 -24.56 -11.75
C LEU A 130 -21.20 -23.88 -13.11
N LEU A 131 -20.30 -24.08 -14.09
CA LEU A 131 -20.47 -23.57 -15.46
C LEU A 131 -21.65 -24.24 -16.16
N LEU A 132 -21.77 -25.57 -16.06
CA LEU A 132 -22.91 -26.30 -16.61
C LEU A 132 -24.24 -25.81 -16.02
N MET A 133 -24.29 -25.57 -14.70
CA MET A 133 -25.49 -25.00 -14.07
C MET A 133 -25.83 -23.61 -14.59
N LEU A 134 -24.85 -22.75 -14.88
CA LEU A 134 -25.14 -21.44 -15.48
C LEU A 134 -25.66 -21.57 -16.92
N ALA A 135 -25.22 -22.61 -17.64
CA ALA A 135 -25.69 -22.91 -18.99
C ALA A 135 -27.07 -23.59 -19.03
N GLU A 136 -27.58 -24.10 -17.90
CA GLU A 136 -28.92 -24.70 -17.83
C GLU A 136 -30.00 -23.68 -18.20
N GLU A 137 -31.09 -24.18 -18.79
CA GLU A 137 -32.17 -23.37 -19.36
C GLU A 137 -32.82 -22.41 -18.34
N LYS A 138 -32.83 -22.79 -17.06
CA LYS A 138 -33.31 -21.96 -15.94
C LYS A 138 -32.52 -20.65 -15.76
N PHE A 139 -31.34 -20.56 -16.35
CA PHE A 139 -30.47 -19.38 -16.29
C PHE A 139 -30.21 -18.77 -17.67
N LYS A 140 -30.95 -19.18 -18.70
CA LYS A 140 -30.79 -18.67 -20.05
C LYS A 140 -30.88 -17.15 -20.06
N LEU A 141 -29.87 -16.51 -20.62
CA LEU A 141 -29.84 -15.06 -20.75
C LEU A 141 -30.89 -14.61 -21.77
N PRO A 142 -31.64 -13.52 -21.50
CA PRO A 142 -32.45 -12.87 -22.51
C PRO A 142 -31.62 -12.49 -23.73
N SER A 143 -32.22 -12.45 -24.93
CA SER A 143 -31.50 -12.13 -26.18
C SER A 143 -30.71 -10.82 -26.08
N VAL A 144 -31.32 -9.79 -25.48
CA VAL A 144 -30.68 -8.48 -25.26
C VAL A 144 -29.39 -8.59 -24.44
N ASP A 145 -29.37 -9.41 -23.39
CA ASP A 145 -28.19 -9.60 -22.55
C ASP A 145 -27.15 -10.51 -23.24
N MET A 146 -27.58 -11.43 -24.11
CA MET A 146 -26.68 -12.20 -24.97
C MET A 146 -25.96 -11.30 -25.98
N ASP A 147 -26.68 -10.39 -26.63
CA ASP A 147 -26.09 -9.43 -27.56
C ASP A 147 -25.11 -8.49 -26.86
N TYR A 148 -25.43 -8.06 -25.63
CA TYR A 148 -24.51 -7.30 -24.79
C TYR A 148 -23.25 -8.10 -24.44
N LEU A 149 -23.37 -9.38 -24.09
CA LEU A 149 -22.24 -10.25 -23.77
C LEU A 149 -21.32 -10.46 -24.99
N GLN A 150 -21.89 -10.65 -26.18
CA GLN A 150 -21.13 -10.79 -27.43
C GLN A 150 -20.40 -9.49 -27.79
N ARG A 151 -21.05 -8.32 -27.69
CA ARG A 151 -20.40 -7.01 -27.90
C ARG A 151 -19.24 -6.80 -26.94
N PHE A 152 -19.46 -7.05 -25.66
CA PHE A 152 -18.39 -6.98 -24.65
C PHE A 152 -17.21 -7.89 -25.02
N LEU A 153 -17.47 -9.13 -25.45
CA LEU A 153 -16.42 -10.06 -25.80
C LEU A 153 -15.58 -9.56 -26.99
N LEU A 154 -16.23 -8.98 -28.00
CA LEU A 154 -15.56 -8.42 -29.17
C LEU A 154 -14.70 -7.20 -28.83
N GLU A 155 -15.22 -6.27 -28.02
CA GLU A 155 -14.48 -5.12 -27.51
C GLU A 155 -13.26 -5.58 -26.69
N TYR A 156 -13.48 -6.53 -25.77
CA TYR A 156 -12.41 -7.07 -24.94
C TYR A 156 -11.34 -7.80 -25.74
N LYS A 157 -11.72 -8.53 -26.79
CA LYS A 157 -10.78 -9.15 -27.73
C LYS A 157 -9.92 -8.10 -28.42
N THR A 158 -10.55 -7.04 -28.93
CA THR A 158 -9.88 -5.92 -29.61
C THR A 158 -8.88 -5.23 -28.67
N ASP A 159 -9.27 -4.98 -27.41
CA ASP A 159 -8.38 -4.43 -26.38
C ASP A 159 -7.17 -5.32 -26.11
N CYS A 160 -7.37 -6.65 -26.09
CA CYS A 160 -6.28 -7.59 -25.93
C CYS A 160 -5.31 -7.54 -27.12
N GLU A 161 -5.82 -7.51 -28.36
CA GLU A 161 -5.01 -7.40 -29.58
C GLU A 161 -4.22 -6.08 -29.62
N ASN A 162 -4.85 -4.96 -29.27
CA ASN A 162 -4.19 -3.66 -29.18
C ASN A 162 -3.05 -3.64 -28.15
N LYS A 163 -3.25 -4.26 -26.98
CA LYS A 163 -2.18 -4.41 -25.96
C LYS A 163 -1.03 -5.27 -26.46
N ILE A 164 -1.32 -6.31 -27.24
CA ILE A 164 -0.28 -7.14 -27.86
C ILE A 164 0.52 -6.29 -28.86
N MET A 165 -0.14 -5.58 -29.77
CA MET A 165 0.54 -4.74 -30.77
C MET A 165 1.36 -3.61 -30.13
N GLY A 166 0.84 -2.98 -29.07
CA GLY A 166 1.57 -1.95 -28.30
C GLY A 166 2.78 -2.50 -27.54
N SER A 167 2.80 -3.79 -27.20
CA SER A 167 3.97 -4.42 -26.55
C SER A 167 5.08 -4.74 -27.54
N THR A 168 4.74 -5.11 -28.78
CA THR A 168 5.71 -5.51 -29.82
C THR A 168 6.48 -4.30 -30.36
N SER A 169 5.82 -3.14 -30.48
CA SER A 169 6.46 -1.89 -30.91
C SER A 169 7.51 -1.36 -29.91
N ASN A 170 7.46 -1.76 -28.64
CA ASN A 170 8.44 -1.39 -27.64
C ASN A 170 9.70 -2.27 -27.62
N SER A 171 9.78 -3.28 -28.50
CA SER A 171 10.87 -4.27 -28.59
C SER A 171 11.68 -4.18 -29.89
N CYS A 172 11.80 -3.00 -30.49
CA CYS A 172 12.73 -2.78 -31.60
C CYS A 172 14.09 -2.37 -31.03
N CYS A 173 15.02 -3.33 -31.06
CA CYS A 173 16.45 -3.04 -31.04
C CYS A 173 16.77 -2.25 -32.31
N ASP A 174 17.41 -1.09 -32.14
CA ASP A 174 17.97 -0.33 -33.25
C ASP A 174 18.97 -1.21 -34.04
N PRO A 175 18.86 -1.34 -35.37
CA PRO A 175 19.98 -1.80 -36.18
C PRO A 175 21.07 -0.72 -36.20
N PRO A 176 22.36 -1.09 -36.40
CA PRO A 176 23.45 -0.13 -36.40
C PRO A 176 23.31 0.83 -37.59
N THR A 177 23.21 2.12 -37.27
CA THR A 177 23.08 3.22 -38.22
C THR A 177 24.34 3.36 -39.07
N ALA A 178 24.26 3.01 -40.36
CA ALA A 178 25.16 3.53 -41.38
C ALA A 178 24.61 4.86 -41.90
N THR A 179 25.42 5.90 -41.78
CA THR A 179 25.16 7.27 -42.22
C THR A 179 25.01 7.34 -43.73
N THR A 180 23.87 7.82 -44.25
CA THR A 180 23.84 8.48 -45.57
C THR A 180 22.77 9.57 -45.59
N THR A 181 23.26 10.80 -45.62
CA THR A 181 22.53 12.06 -45.81
C THR A 181 21.88 12.09 -47.18
N THR A 182 20.55 12.23 -47.27
CA THR A 182 19.92 12.78 -48.47
C THR A 182 18.71 13.63 -48.09
N THR A 183 18.81 14.91 -48.39
CA THR A 183 17.81 15.96 -48.21
C THR A 183 16.78 15.87 -49.33
N THR A 184 15.51 15.58 -49.00
CA THR A 184 14.39 15.82 -49.93
C THR A 184 13.25 16.48 -49.18
N THR A 185 12.99 17.73 -49.57
CA THR A 185 11.91 18.59 -49.13
C THR A 185 10.61 18.16 -49.80
N THR A 186 9.70 17.56 -49.06
CA THR A 186 8.30 17.41 -49.48
C THR A 186 7.37 17.78 -48.34
N THR A 187 6.58 18.82 -48.58
CA THR A 187 5.48 19.35 -47.76
C THR A 187 4.41 18.27 -47.54
N PRO A 188 3.94 18.01 -46.29
CA PRO A 188 2.78 17.15 -46.09
C PRO A 188 1.52 17.98 -45.82
N THR A 189 0.48 17.64 -46.57
CA THR A 189 -0.91 17.99 -46.32
C THR A 189 -1.36 17.34 -45.00
N SER A 190 -1.94 18.15 -44.11
CA SER A 190 -2.30 17.81 -42.74
C SER A 190 -3.52 16.89 -42.68
N THR A 191 -3.29 15.60 -42.40
CA THR A 191 -4.26 14.74 -41.73
C THR A 191 -3.83 14.66 -40.27
N ALA A 192 -4.70 15.04 -39.35
CA ALA A 192 -4.41 15.12 -37.91
C ALA A 192 -4.11 13.72 -37.33
N ASN A 193 -2.87 13.27 -37.50
CA ASN A 193 -2.33 12.12 -36.79
C ASN A 193 -2.17 12.52 -35.33
N ALA A 194 -2.87 11.82 -34.44
CA ALA A 194 -2.71 11.96 -33.00
C ALA A 194 -1.22 11.90 -32.65
N THR A 195 -0.66 13.04 -32.27
CA THR A 195 0.76 13.20 -31.94
C THR A 195 1.07 12.22 -30.82
N ALA A 196 1.84 11.18 -31.12
CA ALA A 196 2.24 10.19 -30.13
C ALA A 196 2.92 10.93 -28.98
N THR A 197 2.42 10.72 -27.76
CA THR A 197 3.04 11.30 -26.57
C THR A 197 4.50 10.86 -26.51
N PRO A 198 5.46 11.80 -26.36
CA PRO A 198 6.87 11.46 -26.35
C PRO A 198 7.14 10.40 -25.26
N ARG A 199 7.93 9.38 -25.61
CA ARG A 199 8.27 8.29 -24.69
C ARG A 199 9.27 8.83 -23.67
N ILE A 200 9.03 8.56 -22.39
CA ILE A 200 9.96 8.94 -21.31
C ILE A 200 11.31 8.26 -21.51
N THR A 201 12.38 9.05 -21.56
CA THR A 201 13.76 8.57 -21.71
C THR A 201 14.40 8.26 -20.35
N THR A 202 15.57 7.62 -20.34
CA THR A 202 16.32 7.37 -19.10
C THR A 202 16.75 8.67 -18.43
N ASP A 203 17.20 9.68 -19.20
CA ASP A 203 17.56 10.99 -18.65
C ASP A 203 16.33 11.71 -18.05
N ASP A 204 15.15 11.57 -18.65
CA ASP A 204 13.90 12.10 -18.06
C ASP A 204 13.60 11.41 -16.71
N ARG A 205 13.88 10.11 -16.58
CA ARG A 205 13.73 9.39 -15.30
C ARG A 205 14.75 9.86 -14.26
N LEU A 206 16.01 10.07 -14.64
CA LEU A 206 17.05 10.63 -13.76
C LEU A 206 16.68 12.05 -13.29
N ARG A 207 16.22 12.91 -14.21
CA ARG A 207 15.74 14.26 -13.89
C ARG A 207 14.53 14.20 -12.96
N LEU A 208 13.65 13.23 -13.13
CA LEU A 208 12.50 13.04 -12.24
C LEU A 208 12.92 12.57 -10.84
N ILE A 209 13.94 11.72 -10.72
CA ILE A 209 14.54 11.31 -9.44
C ILE A 209 15.07 12.53 -8.68
N GLU A 210 15.83 13.39 -9.37
CA GLU A 210 16.29 14.66 -8.80
C GLU A 210 15.12 15.59 -8.41
N ALA A 211 14.00 15.52 -9.14
CA ALA A 211 12.82 16.33 -8.83
C ALA A 211 12.11 15.83 -7.56
N PHE A 212 12.01 14.51 -7.36
CA PHE A 212 11.50 13.89 -6.13
C PHE A 212 12.31 14.33 -4.90
N LEU A 213 13.63 14.46 -5.05
CA LEU A 213 14.55 14.78 -3.98
C LEU A 213 14.94 16.26 -3.93
N SER A 214 14.33 17.10 -4.75
CA SER A 214 14.52 18.54 -4.68
C SER A 214 14.08 19.08 -3.32
N GLU A 215 14.77 20.09 -2.79
CA GLU A 215 14.43 20.73 -1.50
C GLU A 215 12.94 21.14 -1.41
N LYS A 216 12.36 21.60 -2.52
CA LYS A 216 10.93 21.95 -2.60
C LYS A 216 10.05 20.72 -2.40
N ALA A 217 10.38 19.59 -3.04
CA ALA A 217 9.65 18.34 -2.92
C ALA A 217 9.85 17.69 -1.54
N LYS A 218 11.10 17.64 -1.03
CA LYS A 218 11.44 17.12 0.31
C LYS A 218 10.63 17.81 1.41
N ARG A 219 10.54 19.14 1.40
CA ARG A 219 9.70 19.90 2.35
C ARG A 219 8.23 19.46 2.31
N LYS A 220 7.67 19.21 1.12
CA LYS A 220 6.29 18.71 0.98
C LYS A 220 6.17 17.27 1.46
N MET A 221 7.14 16.43 1.14
CA MET A 221 7.17 15.03 1.58
C MET A 221 7.22 14.93 3.11
N SER A 222 8.10 15.68 3.78
CA SER A 222 8.16 15.75 5.25
C SER A 222 6.83 16.19 5.85
N VAL A 223 6.18 17.20 5.25
CA VAL A 223 4.84 17.61 5.67
C VAL A 223 3.81 16.51 5.47
N THR A 224 3.90 15.65 4.45
CA THR A 224 2.96 14.53 4.28
C THR A 224 3.27 13.31 5.16
N GLN A 225 4.53 13.13 5.56
CA GLN A 225 5.02 11.95 6.28
C GLN A 225 5.03 12.11 7.80
N GLY A 226 4.97 13.34 8.34
CA GLY A 226 4.90 13.52 9.79
C GLY A 226 3.73 12.75 10.40
N CYS A 227 3.95 11.99 11.47
CA CYS A 227 2.86 11.35 12.22
C CYS A 227 1.88 12.42 12.70
N LEU A 228 0.61 12.31 12.32
CA LEU A 228 -0.42 13.20 12.80
C LEU A 228 -1.43 12.47 13.66
N ASN A 229 -1.95 13.17 14.65
CA ASN A 229 -3.17 12.75 15.32
C ASN A 229 -4.37 12.88 14.36
N LEU A 230 -5.51 12.29 14.73
CA LEU A 230 -6.68 12.23 13.84
C LEU A 230 -7.20 13.63 13.44
N GLN A 231 -7.26 14.57 14.39
CA GLN A 231 -7.68 15.96 14.12
C GLN A 231 -6.71 16.68 13.18
N GLU A 232 -5.42 16.47 13.38
CA GLU A 232 -4.39 16.97 12.50
C GLU A 232 -4.49 16.30 11.12
N SER A 233 -4.84 15.01 11.02
CA SER A 233 -5.02 14.31 9.74
C SER A 233 -6.17 14.90 8.93
N ASP A 234 -7.30 15.19 9.58
CA ASP A 234 -8.44 15.86 8.96
C ASP A 234 -8.09 17.30 8.56
N ALA A 235 -7.41 18.04 9.43
CA ALA A 235 -6.84 19.35 9.10
C ALA A 235 -5.75 19.25 8.01
N ARG A 236 -5.06 18.13 7.88
CA ARG A 236 -4.08 17.90 6.83
C ARG A 236 -4.74 17.75 5.49
N HIS A 237 -5.94 17.20 5.40
CA HIS A 237 -6.61 17.13 4.11
C HIS A 237 -6.86 18.52 3.55
N SER A 238 -7.32 19.47 4.39
CA SER A 238 -7.49 20.86 3.99
C SER A 238 -6.15 21.58 3.73
N VAL A 239 -5.13 21.33 4.56
CA VAL A 239 -3.79 21.91 4.40
C VAL A 239 -3.04 21.34 3.18
N ILE A 240 -3.16 20.05 2.86
CA ILE A 240 -2.57 19.42 1.66
C ILE A 240 -3.23 19.97 0.41
N ILE A 241 -4.56 20.15 0.43
CA ILE A 241 -5.27 20.79 -0.66
C ILE A 241 -4.76 22.23 -0.86
N ALA A 242 -4.54 22.98 0.22
CA ALA A 242 -4.07 24.36 0.17
C ALA A 242 -2.58 24.50 -0.22
N LEU A 243 -1.71 23.63 0.29
CA LEU A 243 -0.27 23.69 0.10
C LEU A 243 0.19 23.00 -1.19
N GLY A 244 -0.69 22.27 -1.88
CA GLY A 244 -0.35 21.49 -3.05
C GLY A 244 0.28 20.13 -2.68
N ASP A 245 -0.07 19.12 -3.46
CA ASP A 245 0.41 17.74 -3.31
C ASP A 245 1.92 17.65 -3.59
N TYR A 246 2.61 16.74 -2.90
CA TYR A 246 4.00 16.37 -3.16
C TYR A 246 4.22 16.08 -4.65
N PHE A 247 3.38 15.25 -5.26
CA PHE A 247 3.52 14.88 -6.68
C PHE A 247 3.25 16.05 -7.64
N ASP A 248 2.45 17.03 -7.21
CA ASP A 248 2.23 18.25 -7.98
C ASP A 248 3.48 19.14 -7.95
N THR A 249 4.09 19.27 -6.77
CA THR A 249 5.35 20.00 -6.60
C THR A 249 6.47 19.38 -7.44
N VAL A 250 6.60 18.05 -7.43
CA VAL A 250 7.56 17.32 -8.27
C VAL A 250 7.29 17.55 -9.75
N SER A 251 6.02 17.51 -10.19
CA SER A 251 5.65 17.79 -11.58
C SER A 251 6.04 19.21 -11.99
N ARG A 252 5.86 20.20 -11.12
CA ARG A 252 6.26 21.59 -11.39
C ARG A 252 7.78 21.74 -11.47
N VAL A 253 8.52 21.15 -10.53
CA VAL A 253 10.00 21.18 -10.54
C VAL A 253 10.54 20.49 -11.78
N PHE A 254 10.02 19.31 -12.12
CA PHE A 254 10.45 18.58 -13.32
C PHE A 254 10.27 19.39 -14.60
N ASN A 255 9.09 20.02 -14.77
CA ASN A 255 8.74 20.81 -15.96
C ASN A 255 9.35 22.23 -15.98
N ASP A 256 10.12 22.63 -14.96
CA ASP A 256 10.78 23.92 -14.90
C ASP A 256 12.04 23.91 -15.79
N GLU A 257 11.99 24.63 -16.92
CA GLU A 257 13.09 24.73 -17.89
C GLU A 257 14.36 25.36 -17.29
N THR A 258 14.21 26.20 -16.27
CA THR A 258 15.33 26.86 -15.60
C THR A 258 16.01 25.98 -14.55
N TRP A 259 15.33 24.93 -14.09
CA TRP A 259 15.88 23.97 -13.17
C TRP A 259 16.66 22.90 -13.94
N ILE A 260 17.99 22.94 -13.87
CA ILE A 260 18.89 21.99 -14.53
C ILE A 260 19.63 21.23 -13.42
N PRO A 261 19.12 20.07 -12.96
CA PRO A 261 19.83 19.30 -11.95
C PRO A 261 21.09 18.66 -12.53
N THR A 262 22.11 18.52 -11.68
CA THR A 262 23.37 17.87 -12.01
C THR A 262 23.38 16.46 -11.44
N LEU A 263 23.55 15.47 -12.31
CA LEU A 263 23.74 14.07 -11.93
C LEU A 263 25.10 13.91 -11.23
N THR A 264 25.10 13.44 -9.99
CA THR A 264 26.32 13.06 -9.26
C THR A 264 27.03 11.88 -9.95
N SER A 265 28.36 11.97 -10.10
CA SER A 265 29.22 10.89 -10.60
C SER A 265 29.27 9.72 -9.60
N LEU A 266 28.97 8.51 -10.07
CA LEU A 266 28.92 7.25 -9.31
C LEU A 266 29.54 6.12 -10.16
N PRO A 267 30.86 6.16 -10.41
CA PRO A 267 31.55 5.20 -11.28
C PRO A 267 31.46 3.76 -10.78
N ASP A 268 31.42 3.56 -9.46
CA ASP A 268 31.38 2.24 -8.84
C ASP A 268 29.99 1.57 -8.98
N LEU A 269 28.94 2.37 -9.19
CA LEU A 269 27.56 1.88 -9.26
C LEU A 269 27.17 1.40 -10.67
N HIS A 270 27.49 2.18 -11.70
CA HIS A 270 27.21 1.83 -13.10
C HIS A 270 28.06 2.66 -14.08
N PRO A 271 28.55 2.11 -15.20
CA PRO A 271 29.35 2.86 -16.19
C PRO A 271 28.66 4.12 -16.73
N ASP A 272 27.36 4.04 -17.02
CA ASP A 272 26.56 5.21 -17.49
C ASP A 272 26.35 6.30 -16.41
N LEU A 273 26.74 6.03 -15.16
CA LEU A 273 26.74 6.99 -14.06
C LEU A 273 28.16 7.46 -13.71
N ALA A 274 29.20 7.05 -14.45
CA ALA A 274 30.58 7.38 -14.15
C ALA A 274 30.86 8.89 -14.25
N ASP A 275 30.23 9.59 -15.19
CA ASP A 275 30.43 11.01 -15.39
C ASP A 275 29.30 11.85 -14.80
N ALA A 276 29.67 12.93 -14.11
CA ALA A 276 28.72 13.95 -13.72
C ALA A 276 28.21 14.68 -14.96
N ARG A 277 26.89 14.86 -15.09
CA ARG A 277 26.28 15.52 -16.25
C ARG A 277 25.02 16.27 -15.89
N GLU A 278 24.75 17.34 -16.62
CA GLU A 278 23.52 18.12 -16.49
C GLU A 278 22.35 17.38 -17.15
N LEU A 279 21.17 17.50 -16.55
CA LEU A 279 19.94 16.87 -17.03
C LEU A 279 18.92 17.93 -17.43
N PRO A 280 19.10 18.66 -18.56
CA PRO A 280 18.16 19.69 -19.00
C PRO A 280 16.79 19.10 -19.36
N LEU A 281 15.76 19.94 -19.35
CA LEU A 281 14.41 19.52 -19.73
C LEU A 281 14.35 19.23 -21.24
N LYS A 282 14.04 17.99 -21.61
CA LYS A 282 13.85 17.56 -23.01
C LYS A 282 12.41 17.82 -23.47
N GLU A 283 11.97 17.20 -24.56
CA GLU A 283 10.61 17.33 -25.08
C GLU A 283 9.54 16.73 -24.15
N TYR A 284 9.91 15.77 -23.30
CA TYR A 284 8.97 15.12 -22.39
C TYR A 284 8.52 16.09 -21.29
N ARG A 285 7.19 16.25 -21.14
CA ARG A 285 6.55 16.94 -20.02
C ARG A 285 5.70 15.94 -19.26
N THR A 286 5.65 16.08 -17.94
CA THR A 286 4.88 15.17 -17.08
C THR A 286 3.75 15.91 -16.36
N THR A 287 2.71 15.18 -15.99
CA THR A 287 1.62 15.69 -15.15
C THR A 287 1.70 15.04 -13.77
N LYS A 288 1.07 15.64 -12.76
CA LYS A 288 0.94 15.05 -11.41
C LYS A 288 0.55 13.57 -11.43
N ALA A 289 -0.46 13.20 -12.22
CA ALA A 289 -0.93 11.83 -12.33
C ALA A 289 0.15 10.89 -12.89
N LYS A 290 0.90 11.37 -13.90
CA LYS A 290 1.98 10.60 -14.53
C LYS A 290 3.21 10.50 -13.63
N VAL A 291 3.55 11.54 -12.88
CA VAL A 291 4.60 11.50 -11.85
C VAL A 291 4.27 10.42 -10.81
N LYS A 292 3.02 10.37 -10.32
CA LYS A 292 2.59 9.34 -9.37
C LYS A 292 2.67 7.94 -9.96
N GLU A 293 2.24 7.75 -11.21
CA GLU A 293 2.36 6.47 -11.92
C GLU A 293 3.82 6.01 -12.03
N ILE A 294 4.72 6.91 -12.48
CA ILE A 294 6.15 6.62 -12.61
C ILE A 294 6.78 6.35 -11.25
N HIS A 295 6.45 7.13 -10.21
CA HIS A 295 6.92 6.89 -8.85
C HIS A 295 6.55 5.48 -8.38
N THR A 296 5.27 5.11 -8.46
CA THR A 296 4.82 3.77 -8.09
C THR A 296 5.52 2.67 -8.89
N GLU A 297 5.73 2.88 -10.20
CA GLU A 297 6.50 1.94 -11.03
C GLU A 297 7.95 1.79 -10.52
N MET A 298 8.64 2.90 -10.23
CA MET A 298 10.03 2.87 -9.75
C MET A 298 10.14 2.25 -8.36
N THR A 299 9.27 2.62 -7.41
CA THR A 299 9.23 2.04 -6.06
C THR A 299 8.98 0.53 -6.11
N ASN A 300 8.08 0.04 -6.96
CA ASN A 300 7.83 -1.40 -7.10
C ASN A 300 9.06 -2.16 -7.61
N HIS A 301 9.76 -1.60 -8.62
CA HIS A 301 10.99 -2.21 -9.11
C HIS A 301 12.10 -2.16 -8.05
N LEU A 302 12.28 -1.01 -7.39
CA LEU A 302 13.27 -0.82 -6.36
C LEU A 302 13.04 -1.79 -5.19
N HIS A 303 11.81 -1.89 -4.68
CA HIS A 303 11.47 -2.86 -3.63
C HIS A 303 11.83 -4.29 -4.06
N ALA A 304 11.58 -4.68 -5.30
CA ALA A 304 11.95 -6.02 -5.78
C ALA A 304 13.48 -6.22 -5.89
N MET A 305 14.24 -5.15 -6.17
CA MET A 305 15.70 -5.17 -6.17
C MET A 305 16.23 -5.32 -4.74
N VAL A 306 15.80 -4.45 -3.83
CA VAL A 306 16.21 -4.46 -2.42
C VAL A 306 15.92 -5.81 -1.75
N MET A 307 14.71 -6.37 -1.94
CA MET A 307 14.36 -7.69 -1.41
C MET A 307 15.33 -8.79 -1.85
N LYS A 308 15.76 -8.78 -3.12
CA LYS A 308 16.68 -9.81 -3.62
C LYS A 308 18.10 -9.59 -3.10
N TRP A 309 18.52 -8.33 -3.00
CA TRP A 309 19.81 -7.96 -2.44
C TRP A 309 19.91 -8.38 -0.97
N GLU A 310 18.89 -8.10 -0.16
CA GLU A 310 18.83 -8.58 1.24
C GLU A 310 18.82 -10.10 1.35
N GLN A 311 18.06 -10.79 0.50
CA GLN A 311 18.04 -12.27 0.48
C GLN A 311 19.37 -12.89 0.07
N SER A 312 20.19 -12.17 -0.70
CA SER A 312 21.52 -12.65 -1.10
C SER A 312 22.51 -12.70 0.06
N GLY A 313 22.25 -11.96 1.15
CA GLY A 313 23.17 -11.80 2.28
C GLY A 313 24.26 -10.75 2.06
N ASN A 314 24.28 -10.08 0.90
CA ASN A 314 25.26 -9.04 0.58
C ASN A 314 25.05 -7.75 1.39
N GLY A 315 23.88 -7.57 2.02
CA GLY A 315 23.59 -6.49 2.98
C GLY A 315 24.15 -6.68 4.40
N GLY A 316 25.18 -7.51 4.58
CA GLY A 316 25.85 -7.68 5.88
C GLY A 316 25.19 -8.69 6.84
N GLN A 317 24.06 -9.29 6.45
CA GLN A 317 23.38 -10.49 6.97
C GLN A 317 22.00 -10.56 6.28
N GLN A 318 21.30 -11.70 6.31
CA GLN A 318 19.92 -11.77 5.79
C GLN A 318 18.98 -10.98 6.72
N ARG A 319 18.90 -9.66 6.52
CA ARG A 319 18.07 -8.77 7.33
C ARG A 319 16.59 -9.03 7.06
N SER A 320 15.79 -8.95 8.11
CA SER A 320 14.34 -9.02 8.01
C SER A 320 13.79 -7.70 7.47
N ASP A 321 12.66 -7.73 6.76
CA ASP A 321 11.98 -6.52 6.28
C ASP A 321 11.57 -5.56 7.43
N ASP A 322 11.63 -6.01 8.69
CA ASP A 322 11.35 -5.22 9.90
C ASP A 322 12.63 -4.58 10.51
N ASP A 323 13.81 -4.87 9.97
CA ASP A 323 15.09 -4.34 10.49
C ASP A 323 15.26 -2.86 10.10
N GLU A 324 15.77 -2.05 11.03
CA GLU A 324 15.93 -0.59 10.84
C GLU A 324 16.85 -0.26 9.65
N ASP A 325 17.86 -1.11 9.42
CA ASP A 325 18.85 -0.96 8.35
C ASP A 325 18.47 -1.71 7.06
N TRP A 326 17.24 -2.22 6.95
CA TRP A 326 16.82 -2.97 5.77
C TRP A 326 16.90 -2.13 4.49
N GLY A 327 17.63 -2.64 3.50
CA GLY A 327 17.91 -2.01 2.21
C GLY A 327 18.99 -0.95 2.22
N THR A 328 19.45 -0.51 3.40
CA THR A 328 20.52 0.47 3.55
C THR A 328 21.83 -0.14 3.05
N PHE A 329 22.51 0.57 2.15
CA PHE A 329 23.82 0.20 1.65
C PHE A 329 24.89 0.88 2.50
N ASP A 330 25.65 0.08 3.23
CA ASP A 330 26.80 0.55 4.00
C ASP A 330 28.09 0.15 3.24
N PRO A 331 28.83 1.10 2.65
CA PRO A 331 30.08 0.82 1.97
C PRO A 331 31.11 0.12 2.86
N ASP A 332 31.09 0.39 4.18
CA ASP A 332 32.06 -0.15 5.12
C ASP A 332 31.76 -1.60 5.51
N LEU A 333 30.52 -2.07 5.30
CA LEU A 333 30.11 -3.46 5.54
C LEU A 333 30.30 -4.38 4.33
N VAL A 334 30.70 -3.82 3.18
CA VAL A 334 31.05 -4.62 2.00
C VAL A 334 32.39 -5.29 2.27
N VAL A 335 32.32 -6.50 2.85
CA VAL A 335 33.43 -7.30 3.40
C VAL A 335 34.69 -7.24 2.53
N ASP A 336 35.67 -6.44 2.97
CA ASP A 336 37.15 -6.46 2.86
C ASP A 336 37.88 -7.06 1.63
N GLY A 337 37.16 -7.36 0.54
CA GLY A 337 37.69 -8.08 -0.62
C GLY A 337 37.83 -7.25 -1.89
N GLY A 338 37.77 -5.91 -1.79
CA GLY A 338 37.75 -5.03 -2.97
C GLY A 338 36.47 -5.17 -3.80
N GLY A 339 35.34 -5.46 -3.14
CA GLY A 339 34.06 -5.72 -3.79
C GLY A 339 33.42 -4.45 -4.34
N ASP A 340 33.35 -4.36 -5.67
CA ASP A 340 32.47 -3.43 -6.37
C ASP A 340 31.05 -3.42 -5.78
N ASP A 341 30.35 -2.29 -5.87
CA ASP A 341 28.92 -2.19 -5.57
C ASP A 341 28.11 -3.20 -6.40
N ASP A 342 27.59 -4.21 -5.71
CA ASP A 342 26.92 -5.37 -6.31
C ASP A 342 25.43 -5.13 -6.57
N ARG A 343 24.88 -3.96 -6.19
CA ARG A 343 23.46 -3.63 -6.41
C ARG A 343 23.06 -3.75 -7.87
N ARG A 344 24.01 -3.56 -8.79
CA ARG A 344 23.84 -3.71 -10.24
C ARG A 344 23.40 -5.12 -10.65
N ASP A 345 23.78 -6.15 -9.90
CA ASP A 345 23.45 -7.55 -10.19
C ASP A 345 21.96 -7.87 -9.94
N PHE A 346 21.27 -7.00 -9.21
CA PHE A 346 19.86 -7.15 -8.85
C PHE A 346 18.91 -6.43 -9.82
N LEU A 347 19.42 -5.77 -10.86
CA LEU A 347 18.60 -5.16 -11.90
C LEU A 347 17.63 -6.18 -12.54
N PRO A 348 16.40 -5.77 -12.91
CA PRO A 348 15.44 -6.69 -13.51
C PRO A 348 15.98 -7.35 -14.80
N ALA A 349 16.05 -8.69 -14.79
CA ALA A 349 16.58 -9.48 -15.90
C ALA A 349 15.95 -9.10 -17.25
N GLY A 350 16.80 -8.91 -18.27
CA GLY A 350 16.40 -8.50 -19.62
C GLY A 350 16.28 -6.98 -19.83
N GLY A 351 16.65 -6.16 -18.84
CA GLY A 351 16.60 -4.70 -18.91
C GLY A 351 17.91 -3.98 -18.59
N ASN A 352 19.02 -4.70 -18.41
CA ASN A 352 20.22 -4.23 -17.70
C ASN A 352 20.79 -2.89 -18.21
N ALA A 353 20.79 -2.62 -19.52
CA ALA A 353 21.33 -1.35 -20.03
C ALA A 353 20.42 -0.13 -19.82
N THR A 354 19.10 -0.30 -19.70
CA THR A 354 18.17 0.86 -19.73
C THR A 354 17.66 1.30 -18.36
N LYS A 355 17.84 0.45 -17.35
CA LYS A 355 17.24 0.63 -16.02
C LYS A 355 18.23 1.02 -14.92
N TYR A 356 19.46 1.44 -15.27
CA TYR A 356 20.45 1.91 -14.29
C TYR A 356 19.95 3.12 -13.46
N TYR A 357 18.96 3.87 -13.95
CA TYR A 357 18.31 4.93 -13.16
C TYR A 357 17.70 4.41 -11.85
N LEU A 358 17.35 3.12 -11.73
CA LEU A 358 16.88 2.53 -10.48
C LEU A 358 18.00 2.40 -9.44
N LEU A 359 19.24 2.13 -9.87
CA LEU A 359 20.41 2.14 -8.99
C LEU A 359 20.66 3.56 -8.47
N TYR A 360 20.59 4.54 -9.37
CA TYR A 360 20.68 5.95 -8.99
C TYR A 360 19.61 6.35 -7.97
N TYR A 361 18.36 5.92 -8.22
CA TYR A 361 17.25 6.19 -7.31
C TYR A 361 17.46 5.56 -5.94
N TRP A 362 17.92 4.30 -5.89
CA TRP A 362 18.28 3.63 -4.65
C TRP A 362 19.34 4.42 -3.90
N HIS A 363 20.48 4.69 -4.54
CA HIS A 363 21.61 5.41 -3.93
C HIS A 363 21.16 6.75 -3.35
N LYS A 364 20.38 7.54 -4.11
CA LYS A 364 19.91 8.84 -3.66
C LYS A 364 18.92 8.78 -2.50
N LEU A 365 18.01 7.80 -2.51
CA LEU A 365 17.09 7.59 -1.39
C LEU A 365 17.81 7.18 -0.12
N ASP A 366 18.85 6.35 -0.26
CA ASP A 366 19.66 5.85 0.85
C ASP A 366 20.49 6.97 1.47
N MET A 367 21.23 7.71 0.64
CA MET A 367 22.02 8.89 1.02
C MET A 367 21.20 9.97 1.75
N GLU A 368 19.94 10.14 1.38
CA GLU A 368 19.05 11.17 1.97
C GLU A 368 18.18 10.61 3.12
N GLY A 369 18.31 9.32 3.47
CA GLY A 369 17.53 8.69 4.55
C GLY A 369 16.05 8.50 4.23
N TYR A 370 15.66 8.49 2.95
CA TYR A 370 14.28 8.29 2.49
C TYR A 370 14.00 6.90 1.94
N LEU A 371 15.00 6.01 1.90
CA LEU A 371 14.85 4.65 1.36
C LEU A 371 13.73 3.90 2.09
N GLN A 372 13.80 3.84 3.41
CA GLN A 372 12.77 3.23 4.23
C GLN A 372 11.41 3.87 3.97
N THR A 373 11.27 5.19 4.13
CA THR A 373 9.98 5.89 3.90
C THR A 373 9.38 5.63 2.51
N THR A 374 10.22 5.47 1.49
CA THR A 374 9.79 5.21 0.12
C THR A 374 9.39 3.76 -0.10
N LEU A 375 10.10 2.83 0.53
CA LEU A 375 9.88 1.38 0.39
C LEU A 375 8.90 0.80 1.41
N VAL A 376 8.59 1.53 2.49
CA VAL A 376 7.72 1.10 3.58
C VAL A 376 6.45 0.47 3.02
N LYS A 377 6.41 -0.87 3.12
CA LYS A 377 5.18 -1.54 3.51
C LYS A 377 4.92 -1.08 4.93
N LEU A 378 3.76 -0.48 5.18
CA LEU A 378 3.25 -0.44 6.55
C LEU A 378 3.42 -1.85 7.11
N PRO A 379 4.09 -2.04 8.27
CA PRO A 379 4.30 -3.36 8.86
C PRO A 379 2.98 -4.12 8.84
N ASP A 380 2.98 -5.44 8.67
CA ASP A 380 1.72 -6.19 8.55
C ASP A 380 0.78 -5.97 9.75
N ARG A 381 1.32 -5.60 10.92
CA ARG A 381 0.58 -5.17 12.11
C ARG A 381 -0.07 -3.77 12.02
N VAL A 382 0.47 -2.87 11.19
CA VAL A 382 0.01 -1.48 10.94
C VAL A 382 -0.83 -1.37 9.67
N LYS A 383 -0.77 -2.35 8.75
CA LYS A 383 -1.83 -2.54 7.77
C LYS A 383 -3.11 -2.68 8.57
N ALA A 384 -3.89 -1.59 8.63
CA ALA A 384 -5.17 -1.58 9.30
C ALA A 384 -5.87 -2.87 8.91
N SER A 385 -6.34 -3.63 9.90
CA SER A 385 -7.07 -4.90 9.72
C SER A 385 -8.35 -4.66 8.91
N SER A 386 -8.23 -4.25 7.66
CA SER A 386 -9.31 -4.07 6.70
C SER A 386 -9.93 -5.44 6.40
N ASP A 387 -9.13 -6.51 6.50
CA ASP A 387 -9.60 -7.89 6.49
C ASP A 387 -10.50 -8.24 7.69
N ARG A 388 -10.41 -7.52 8.82
CA ARG A 388 -11.34 -7.71 9.96
C ARG A 388 -12.62 -6.88 9.85
N PHE A 389 -12.71 -5.89 8.96
CA PHE A 389 -13.90 -5.05 8.81
C PHE A 389 -14.75 -5.36 7.57
N THR A 390 -14.27 -6.17 6.62
CA THR A 390 -15.10 -6.68 5.52
C THR A 390 -15.75 -8.02 5.85
N SER A 391 -16.58 -8.09 6.90
CA SER A 391 -17.58 -9.16 7.11
C SER A 391 -18.56 -8.80 8.24
N GLY A 392 -19.77 -8.35 7.87
CA GLY A 392 -21.06 -8.43 8.62
C GLY A 392 -21.05 -8.13 10.13
N SER A 393 -21.80 -7.16 10.63
CA SER A 393 -23.27 -7.23 10.68
C SER A 393 -23.81 -8.67 10.52
N GLN A 394 -23.49 -9.53 11.48
CA GLN A 394 -24.27 -10.72 11.80
C GLN A 394 -24.33 -10.87 13.33
N SER A 395 -25.46 -10.40 13.87
CA SER A 395 -26.32 -11.14 14.80
C SER A 395 -25.64 -12.00 15.88
N ALA A 396 -25.87 -11.58 17.12
CA ALA A 396 -25.98 -12.43 18.29
C ALA A 396 -26.53 -13.83 17.96
N ALA A 397 -25.69 -14.85 18.06
CA ALA A 397 -26.13 -16.24 18.09
C ALA A 397 -25.13 -17.12 18.85
N LYS A 398 -25.55 -17.51 20.05
CA LYS A 398 -25.25 -18.77 20.76
C LYS A 398 -23.77 -19.15 20.92
N ARG A 399 -23.22 -18.72 22.05
CA ARG A 399 -22.15 -19.45 22.75
C ARG A 399 -22.59 -20.91 22.99
N PRO A 400 -21.76 -21.92 22.66
CA PRO A 400 -22.04 -23.30 23.04
C PRO A 400 -21.83 -23.48 24.54
N LYS A 401 -22.82 -24.11 25.16
CA LYS A 401 -22.89 -24.47 26.58
C LYS A 401 -21.87 -25.61 26.81
N THR A 402 -20.71 -25.30 27.38
CA THR A 402 -19.80 -26.32 27.92
C THR A 402 -20.25 -26.66 29.34
N SER A 403 -20.88 -27.82 29.48
CA SER A 403 -21.06 -28.52 30.75
C SER A 403 -19.75 -29.17 31.19
N ASP A 404 -19.63 -29.34 32.51
CA ASP A 404 -18.69 -30.20 33.23
C ASP A 404 -17.20 -29.83 33.24
N ARG A 405 -16.83 -29.02 34.23
CA ARG A 405 -15.59 -29.21 35.00
C ARG A 405 -15.84 -28.91 36.47
N GLN A 406 -15.76 -29.95 37.30
CA GLN A 406 -15.77 -29.85 38.76
C GLN A 406 -14.53 -29.12 39.28
N PRO A 407 -14.63 -28.35 40.38
CA PRO A 407 -13.49 -27.75 41.06
C PRO A 407 -12.82 -28.74 42.02
N ASP A 408 -11.49 -28.81 41.91
CA ASP A 408 -10.57 -29.58 42.74
C ASP A 408 -10.32 -28.85 44.09
N PRO A 409 -10.62 -29.45 45.26
CA PRO A 409 -10.61 -28.75 46.55
C PRO A 409 -9.30 -28.86 47.37
N ASP A 410 -8.15 -29.22 46.78
CA ASP A 410 -6.91 -29.48 47.55
C ASP A 410 -5.69 -28.63 47.16
N ARG A 411 -5.83 -27.28 47.08
CA ARG A 411 -4.67 -26.39 46.98
C ARG A 411 -4.64 -25.35 48.08
N GLN A 412 -4.01 -25.72 49.19
CA GLN A 412 -3.65 -24.81 50.28
C GLN A 412 -2.56 -23.80 49.87
N PRO A 413 -2.54 -22.59 50.47
CA PRO A 413 -1.54 -21.57 50.21
C PRO A 413 -0.38 -21.65 51.20
N ASP A 414 0.84 -21.63 50.69
CA ASP A 414 2.04 -21.41 51.50
C ASP A 414 2.54 -19.98 51.37
N VAL A 415 2.77 -19.39 52.53
CA VAL A 415 3.25 -18.05 52.81
C VAL A 415 4.78 -18.11 52.92
N LEU A 416 5.52 -17.16 52.31
CA LEU A 416 6.57 -16.34 52.98
C LEU A 416 7.54 -15.64 52.00
N ALA A 417 7.56 -14.31 52.16
CA ALA A 417 8.73 -13.42 52.36
C ALA A 417 9.81 -13.24 51.27
N ALA A 418 9.91 -11.99 50.77
CA ALA A 418 11.08 -11.11 50.91
C ALA A 418 10.79 -9.77 50.17
N ARG A 419 10.67 -8.62 50.85
CA ARG A 419 11.74 -7.73 51.37
C ARG A 419 12.35 -6.83 50.28
N THR A 420 11.94 -5.57 50.24
CA THR A 420 12.74 -4.49 49.63
C THR A 420 12.63 -3.21 50.46
N MET A 421 13.80 -2.66 50.78
CA MET A 421 14.01 -1.50 51.64
C MET A 421 13.81 -0.17 50.91
N ASN A 422 13.48 0.84 51.72
CA ASN A 422 13.56 2.28 51.48
C ASN A 422 14.85 2.75 50.78
N ALA A 423 14.76 3.82 49.98
CA ALA A 423 15.17 5.19 50.36
C ALA A 423 15.70 6.06 49.19
N ARG A 424 15.03 7.22 48.99
CA ARG A 424 15.59 8.59 49.08
C ARG A 424 16.46 9.13 47.94
N VAL A 425 15.94 10.17 47.28
CA VAL A 425 16.48 11.52 46.88
C VAL A 425 15.49 12.02 45.82
N GLY A 426 14.80 13.17 45.85
CA GLY A 426 15.01 14.48 46.46
C GLY A 426 15.05 15.53 45.32
N PHE A 427 14.28 16.63 45.45
CA PHE A 427 14.29 17.88 44.65
C PHE A 427 13.51 17.87 43.30
N GLU A 428 12.69 18.85 42.91
CA GLU A 428 12.29 20.14 43.50
C GLU A 428 11.03 20.68 42.77
N GLU A 429 10.16 21.39 43.51
CA GLU A 429 8.95 22.06 43.04
C GLU A 429 9.25 23.24 42.10
N ARG A 430 8.42 23.41 41.06
CA ARG A 430 8.05 24.74 40.57
C ARG A 430 6.55 24.85 40.34
N ARG A 431 5.92 25.65 41.19
CA ARG A 431 4.57 26.22 41.04
C ARG A 431 4.60 27.37 40.05
N ILE A 432 3.67 27.38 39.10
CA ILE A 432 2.94 28.55 38.54
C ILE A 432 1.67 27.93 37.93
N GLY A 433 0.42 28.36 38.10
CA GLY A 433 -0.23 29.49 38.75
C GLY A 433 -1.68 29.43 38.26
N ASN A 434 -2.65 29.40 39.18
CA ASN A 434 -4.08 29.32 38.89
C ASN A 434 -4.59 30.62 38.27
N GLU A 435 -5.48 30.53 37.29
CA GLU A 435 -6.34 31.64 36.87
C GLU A 435 -7.80 31.25 37.10
N GLU A 436 -8.48 32.10 37.88
CA GLU A 436 -9.85 31.99 38.37
C GLU A 436 -10.87 31.98 37.23
N VAL A 437 -11.91 31.15 37.36
CA VAL A 437 -13.16 31.31 36.61
C VAL A 437 -14.29 31.47 37.62
N GLU A 438 -14.92 32.65 37.54
CA GLU A 438 -16.03 33.14 38.37
C GLU A 438 -17.26 32.21 38.33
N GLU A 439 -17.73 31.83 39.52
CA GLU A 439 -19.07 31.28 39.74
C GLU A 439 -20.11 32.41 39.62
N ARG A 440 -20.95 32.35 38.58
CA ARG A 440 -22.20 33.14 38.55
C ARG A 440 -23.27 32.42 39.35
N ARG A 441 -23.61 33.02 40.50
CA ARG A 441 -24.88 32.82 41.21
C ARG A 441 -26.06 33.00 40.24
N ILE A 442 -26.92 31.98 40.14
CA ILE A 442 -28.29 32.12 39.66
C ILE A 442 -29.18 32.21 40.89
N GLU A 443 -29.92 33.31 40.97
CA GLU A 443 -30.91 33.61 42.01
C GLU A 443 -32.11 32.67 41.88
N ASN A 444 -32.56 32.15 43.02
CA ASN A 444 -33.79 31.36 43.14
C ASN A 444 -34.99 32.29 42.99
N GLU A 445 -35.75 32.14 41.90
CA GLU A 445 -37.13 32.63 41.84
C GLU A 445 -38.05 31.68 42.60
N GLU A 446 -38.76 32.27 43.56
CA GLU A 446 -39.77 31.72 44.43
C GLU A 446 -41.00 31.29 43.59
N ILE A 447 -41.25 29.98 43.49
CA ILE A 447 -42.47 29.46 42.85
C ILE A 447 -43.52 29.21 43.93
N GLU A 448 -44.61 29.97 43.85
CA GLU A 448 -45.82 29.86 44.66
C GLU A 448 -46.44 28.46 44.58
N GLU A 449 -46.64 27.85 45.75
CA GLU A 449 -47.36 26.58 45.92
C GLU A 449 -48.86 26.76 45.62
N ARG A 450 -49.35 26.14 44.54
CA ARG A 450 -50.79 25.87 44.36
C ARG A 450 -51.10 24.45 44.87
N PRO A 451 -52.14 24.26 45.70
CA PRO A 451 -52.58 22.93 46.08
C PRO A 451 -53.39 22.32 44.93
N ILE A 452 -52.80 21.38 44.20
CA ILE A 452 -53.54 20.52 43.26
C ILE A 452 -54.12 19.37 44.08
N GLY A 453 -55.45 19.23 43.98
CA GLY A 453 -56.24 18.28 44.73
C GLY A 453 -55.90 16.82 44.44
N ASN A 454 -56.23 16.00 45.44
CA ASN A 454 -56.20 14.56 45.41
C ASN A 454 -56.97 14.02 44.20
N GLU A 455 -56.25 13.50 43.21
CA GLU A 455 -56.79 12.57 42.24
C GLU A 455 -55.96 11.28 42.37
N GLU A 456 -56.65 10.16 42.54
CA GLU A 456 -56.09 8.82 42.73
C GLU A 456 -54.97 8.54 41.72
N VAL A 457 -53.74 8.44 42.22
CA VAL A 457 -52.63 7.86 41.48
C VAL A 457 -52.82 6.35 41.53
N GLU A 458 -53.46 5.79 40.50
CA GLU A 458 -53.25 4.39 40.14
C GLU A 458 -51.73 4.15 40.09
N GLU A 459 -51.27 3.17 40.87
CA GLU A 459 -49.92 2.63 40.83
C GLU A 459 -49.59 2.17 39.41
N ARG A 460 -49.09 3.08 38.57
CA ARG A 460 -48.35 2.70 37.38
C ARG A 460 -47.03 2.14 37.87
N HIS A 461 -46.92 0.82 37.77
CA HIS A 461 -45.68 0.10 37.56
C HIS A 461 -44.87 0.84 36.47
N ILE A 462 -44.09 1.85 36.86
CA ILE A 462 -43.04 2.41 36.01
C ILE A 462 -41.95 1.35 36.04
N GLU A 463 -41.90 0.62 34.93
CA GLU A 463 -41.09 -0.56 34.69
C GLU A 463 -39.63 -0.33 35.08
N ASN A 464 -39.07 -1.28 35.83
CA ASN A 464 -37.64 -1.36 36.15
C ASN A 464 -36.73 -1.36 34.90
N GLU A 465 -37.27 -1.50 33.69
CA GLU A 465 -36.53 -1.48 32.43
C GLU A 465 -35.88 -0.12 32.12
N GLU A 466 -36.54 1.01 32.37
CA GLU A 466 -35.96 2.32 32.03
C GLU A 466 -34.75 2.70 32.90
N VAL A 467 -34.74 2.24 34.16
CA VAL A 467 -33.62 2.45 35.09
C VAL A 467 -32.44 1.54 34.72
N GLU A 468 -32.72 0.30 34.33
CA GLU A 468 -31.70 -0.65 33.86
C GLU A 468 -31.06 -0.16 32.55
N GLU A 469 -31.85 0.36 31.61
CA GLU A 469 -31.33 0.93 30.35
C GLU A 469 -30.43 2.15 30.58
N ARG A 470 -30.77 3.04 31.52
CA ARG A 470 -29.89 4.18 31.86
C ARG A 470 -28.59 3.73 32.50
N ARG A 471 -28.62 2.66 33.30
CA ARG A 471 -27.43 2.09 33.92
C ARG A 471 -26.49 1.47 32.88
N ILE A 472 -27.03 0.66 31.95
CA ILE A 472 -26.26 0.06 30.84
C ILE A 472 -25.64 1.16 29.96
N ARG A 473 -26.41 2.21 29.64
CA ARG A 473 -25.92 3.33 28.81
C ARG A 473 -24.80 4.14 29.47
N ASN A 474 -24.73 4.17 30.81
CA ASN A 474 -23.66 4.81 31.56
C ASN A 474 -22.43 3.89 31.74
N GLU A 475 -22.62 2.58 31.89
CA GLU A 475 -21.54 1.59 31.92
C GLU A 475 -20.82 1.53 30.56
N ASP A 476 -21.56 1.56 29.44
CA ASP A 476 -20.98 1.62 28.09
C ASP A 476 -20.17 2.91 27.83
N ARG A 477 -20.59 4.04 28.40
CA ARG A 477 -19.83 5.30 28.34
C ARG A 477 -18.53 5.23 29.14
N HIS A 478 -18.53 4.53 30.27
CA HIS A 478 -17.31 4.35 31.07
C HIS A 478 -16.30 3.43 30.37
N ALA A 479 -16.76 2.34 29.77
CA ALA A 479 -15.90 1.44 28.99
C ALA A 479 -15.27 2.14 27.77
N GLY A 480 -16.03 2.99 27.07
CA GLY A 480 -15.51 3.76 25.95
C GLY A 480 -14.43 4.80 26.34
N ASN A 481 -14.54 5.38 27.53
CA ASN A 481 -13.54 6.33 28.04
C ASN A 481 -12.24 5.65 28.44
N GLU A 482 -12.30 4.42 29.00
CA GLU A 482 -11.11 3.66 29.37
C GLU A 482 -10.32 3.21 28.13
N GLU A 483 -10.99 2.73 27.08
CA GLU A 483 -10.35 2.37 25.82
C GLU A 483 -9.70 3.60 25.14
N PHE A 484 -10.32 4.77 25.25
CA PHE A 484 -9.75 6.02 24.72
C PHE A 484 -8.49 6.43 25.47
N GLU A 485 -8.47 6.31 26.80
CA GLU A 485 -7.30 6.64 27.62
C GLU A 485 -6.14 5.68 27.36
N GLU A 486 -6.40 4.38 27.26
CA GLU A 486 -5.38 3.39 26.87
C GLU A 486 -4.81 3.67 25.47
N ARG A 487 -5.66 4.08 24.54
CA ARG A 487 -5.21 4.45 23.18
C ARG A 487 -4.33 5.69 23.23
N ARG A 488 -4.65 6.67 24.07
CA ARG A 488 -3.82 7.88 24.27
C ARG A 488 -2.45 7.51 24.84
N ILE A 489 -2.41 6.65 25.87
CA ILE A 489 -1.16 6.15 26.47
C ILE A 489 -0.29 5.44 25.42
N ARG A 490 -0.86 4.50 24.64
CA ARG A 490 -0.14 3.77 23.58
C ARG A 490 0.38 4.66 22.43
N ILE A 491 -0.19 5.85 22.24
CA ILE A 491 0.32 6.83 21.27
C ILE A 491 1.49 7.58 21.87
N GLU A 492 1.38 8.01 23.13
CA GLU A 492 2.45 8.74 23.81
C GLU A 492 3.70 7.88 24.02
N GLU A 493 3.54 6.61 24.42
CA GLU A 493 4.66 5.65 24.51
C GLU A 493 5.40 5.50 23.18
N ARG A 494 4.66 5.49 22.05
CA ARG A 494 5.27 5.44 20.72
C ARG A 494 6.01 6.72 20.37
N ARG A 495 5.47 7.88 20.75
CA ARG A 495 6.12 9.17 20.56
C ARG A 495 7.43 9.25 21.35
N ILE A 496 7.41 8.82 22.62
CA ILE A 496 8.61 8.75 23.46
C ILE A 496 9.65 7.82 22.83
N GLY A 497 9.27 6.62 22.39
CA GLY A 497 10.20 5.70 21.74
C GLY A 497 10.79 6.22 20.41
N ILE A 498 10.07 7.05 19.65
CA ILE A 498 10.62 7.72 18.46
C ILE A 498 11.65 8.78 18.87
N GLU A 499 11.36 9.56 19.89
CA GLU A 499 12.25 10.63 20.35
C GLU A 499 13.53 10.06 20.99
N GLU A 500 13.43 9.00 21.77
CA GLU A 500 14.60 8.28 22.32
C GLU A 500 15.51 7.75 21.19
N ARG A 501 14.94 7.24 20.10
CA ARG A 501 15.72 6.83 18.92
C ARG A 501 16.39 8.01 18.23
N ARG A 502 15.68 9.14 18.08
CA ARG A 502 16.25 10.37 17.51
C ARG A 502 17.44 10.87 18.32
N ILE A 503 17.32 10.88 19.65
CA ILE A 503 18.40 11.24 20.57
C ILE A 503 19.57 10.24 20.44
N GLY A 504 19.30 8.94 20.41
CA GLY A 504 20.35 7.92 20.25
C GLY A 504 21.11 7.98 18.92
N MET A 505 20.46 8.41 17.83
CA MET A 505 21.14 8.67 16.55
C MET A 505 22.00 9.93 16.62
N GLU A 506 21.47 11.01 17.21
CA GLU A 506 22.21 12.26 17.35
C GLU A 506 23.44 12.10 18.26
N GLU A 507 23.33 11.32 19.33
CA GLU A 507 24.49 10.98 20.17
C GLU A 507 25.54 10.16 19.41
N ARG A 508 25.13 9.21 18.57
CA ARG A 508 26.07 8.45 17.72
C ARG A 508 26.75 9.37 16.71
N ARG A 509 26.00 10.28 16.09
CA ARG A 509 26.53 11.29 15.16
C ARG A 509 27.59 12.17 15.84
N LEU A 510 27.28 12.68 17.04
CA LEU A 510 28.21 13.51 17.81
C LEU A 510 29.47 12.72 18.24
N ARG A 511 29.33 11.47 18.68
CA ARG A 511 30.48 10.60 18.98
C ARG A 511 31.37 10.36 17.76
N ASN A 512 30.77 10.17 16.58
CA ASN A 512 31.53 10.01 15.34
C ASN A 512 32.23 11.31 14.91
N GLU A 513 31.59 12.47 15.07
CA GLU A 513 32.22 13.78 14.83
C GLU A 513 33.39 14.03 15.79
N GLU A 514 33.24 13.67 17.06
CA GLU A 514 34.31 13.74 18.06
C GLU A 514 35.48 12.80 17.71
N MET A 515 35.19 11.56 17.30
CA MET A 515 36.20 10.61 16.85
C MET A 515 36.95 11.10 15.60
N ASN A 516 36.23 11.69 14.64
CA ASN A 516 36.81 12.23 13.41
C ASN A 516 37.70 13.46 13.68
N THR A 517 37.24 14.38 14.53
CA THR A 517 38.04 15.56 14.93
C THR A 517 39.28 15.15 15.72
N SER A 518 39.16 14.17 16.60
CA SER A 518 40.29 13.60 17.33
C SER A 518 41.31 12.92 16.42
N THR A 519 40.85 12.11 15.47
CA THR A 519 41.71 11.46 14.46
C THR A 519 42.46 12.49 13.62
N LYS A 520 41.78 13.56 13.19
CA LYS A 520 42.39 14.66 12.45
C LYS A 520 43.49 15.37 13.25
N LEU A 521 43.25 15.64 14.54
CA LEU A 521 44.24 16.24 15.43
C LEU A 521 45.46 15.32 15.62
N ARG A 522 45.26 14.01 15.78
CA ARG A 522 46.37 13.04 15.86
C ARG A 522 47.23 13.05 14.60
N MET A 523 46.59 13.04 13.42
CA MET A 523 47.30 13.09 12.15
C MET A 523 48.12 14.38 12.01
N GLU A 524 47.57 15.53 12.42
CA GLU A 524 48.27 16.81 12.38
C GLU A 524 49.47 16.84 13.34
N LEU A 525 49.30 16.35 14.58
CA LEU A 525 50.38 16.27 15.57
C LEU A 525 51.49 15.32 15.10
N THR A 526 51.13 14.16 14.58
CA THR A 526 52.08 13.18 14.02
C THR A 526 52.85 13.79 12.85
N GLY A 527 52.16 14.49 11.95
CA GLY A 527 52.80 15.20 10.83
C GLY A 527 53.82 16.23 11.29
N LYS A 528 53.51 17.01 12.33
CA LYS A 528 54.42 17.99 12.94
C LYS A 528 55.63 17.33 13.61
N ILE A 529 55.45 16.21 14.29
CA ILE A 529 56.55 15.43 14.89
C ILE A 529 57.51 14.94 13.79
N LEU A 530 56.98 14.35 12.70
CA LEU A 530 57.78 13.87 11.57
C LEU A 530 58.49 15.00 10.82
N GLN A 531 57.90 16.20 10.76
CA GLN A 531 58.57 17.38 10.20
C GLN A 531 59.77 17.79 11.06
N LEU A 532 59.59 17.85 12.39
CA LEU A 532 60.68 18.20 13.32
C LEU A 532 61.82 17.18 13.27
N ASP A 533 61.51 15.88 13.12
CA ASP A 533 62.53 14.85 12.95
C ASP A 533 63.38 15.07 11.70
N ARG A 534 62.74 15.41 10.57
CA ARG A 534 63.46 15.75 9.33
C ARG A 534 64.33 17.00 9.46
N GLU A 535 63.85 18.03 10.16
CA GLU A 535 64.62 19.26 10.41
C GLU A 535 65.81 19.01 11.34
N MET A 536 65.64 18.18 12.37
CA MET A 536 66.72 17.77 13.27
C MET A 536 67.78 16.94 12.54
N GLU A 537 67.36 16.01 11.66
CA GLU A 537 68.25 15.20 10.82
C GLU A 537 69.06 16.09 9.86
N ALA A 538 68.42 17.09 9.24
CA ALA A 538 69.09 18.04 8.34
C ALA A 538 70.17 18.89 9.01
N ILE A 539 70.05 19.17 10.32
CA ILE A 539 71.07 19.93 11.08
C ILE A 539 72.30 19.05 11.36
N GLY A 540 72.14 17.73 11.54
CA GLY A 540 73.21 16.74 11.67
C GLY A 540 74.10 16.84 12.92
N ASN A 541 74.06 17.94 13.68
CA ASN A 541 74.89 18.16 14.87
C ASN A 541 74.03 18.42 16.13
N PRO A 542 73.99 17.48 17.09
CA PRO A 542 73.23 17.61 18.34
C PRO A 542 73.69 18.76 19.25
N SER A 543 74.94 19.23 19.09
CA SER A 543 75.49 20.36 19.86
C SER A 543 74.99 21.72 19.36
N ASN A 544 74.28 21.77 18.23
CA ASN A 544 73.74 23.01 17.70
C ASN A 544 72.59 23.51 18.59
N SER A 545 72.63 24.78 18.99
CA SER A 545 71.57 25.41 19.80
C SER A 545 70.18 25.31 19.17
N LEU A 546 70.09 25.26 17.84
CA LEU A 546 68.85 25.09 17.10
C LEU A 546 68.27 23.67 17.28
N TYR A 547 69.13 22.64 17.30
CA TYR A 547 68.74 21.26 17.55
C TYR A 547 68.04 21.12 18.91
N GLY A 548 68.61 21.75 19.95
CA GLY A 548 68.01 21.74 21.29
C GLY A 548 66.61 22.38 21.34
N LYS A 549 66.38 23.44 20.56
CA LYS A 549 65.05 24.08 20.46
C LYS A 549 64.03 23.19 19.74
N LEU A 550 64.44 22.56 18.64
CA LEU A 550 63.59 21.63 17.88
C LEU A 550 63.22 20.39 18.71
N ASN A 551 64.18 19.81 19.42
CA ASN A 551 63.93 18.67 20.30
C ASN A 551 62.95 19.02 21.44
N LYS A 552 63.05 20.24 22.00
CA LYS A 552 62.08 20.72 22.99
C LYS A 552 60.68 20.90 22.39
N ALA A 553 60.58 21.38 21.15
CA ALA A 553 59.30 21.48 20.45
C ALA A 553 58.70 20.09 20.17
N LYS A 554 59.53 19.12 19.73
CA LYS A 554 59.12 17.74 19.48
C LYS A 554 58.49 17.11 20.73
N ARG A 555 59.19 17.18 21.86
CA ARG A 555 58.66 16.67 23.15
C ARG A 555 57.34 17.30 23.56
N LYS A 556 57.12 18.58 23.23
CA LYS A 556 55.85 19.24 23.50
C LYS A 556 54.72 18.68 22.63
N TYR A 557 54.99 18.38 21.36
CA TYR A 557 54.00 17.73 20.49
C TYR A 557 53.75 16.27 20.86
N GLU A 558 54.77 15.52 21.27
CA GLU A 558 54.63 14.16 21.83
C GLU A 558 53.74 14.18 23.09
N GLN A 559 54.00 15.10 24.02
CA GLN A 559 53.17 15.25 25.22
C GLN A 559 51.71 15.61 24.89
N LEU A 560 51.47 16.42 23.85
CA LEU A 560 50.12 16.74 23.38
C LEU A 560 49.44 15.52 22.73
N LEU A 561 50.19 14.70 22.02
CA LEU A 561 49.69 13.46 21.42
C LEU A 561 49.28 12.46 22.51
N ASP A 562 50.13 12.25 23.52
CA ASP A 562 49.83 11.40 24.68
C ASP A 562 48.62 11.94 25.48
N SER A 563 48.50 13.25 25.61
CA SER A 563 47.35 13.88 26.30
C SER A 563 46.05 13.73 25.50
N SER A 564 46.12 13.69 24.17
CA SER A 564 44.96 13.46 23.31
C SER A 564 44.41 12.03 23.43
N GLU A 565 45.26 11.06 23.78
CA GLU A 565 44.86 9.68 24.07
C GLU A 565 43.96 9.57 25.31
N GLY A 566 44.28 10.33 26.35
CA GLY A 566 43.49 10.36 27.58
C GLY A 566 42.15 11.10 27.48
N LEU A 567 41.93 11.90 26.43
CA LEU A 567 40.67 12.62 26.17
C LEU A 567 39.66 11.79 25.35
N ILE A 568 40.14 10.76 24.65
CA ILE A 568 39.30 9.85 23.84
C ILE A 568 38.71 8.73 24.70
N HIS A 569 39.37 8.42 25.82
CA HIS A 569 39.05 7.31 26.71
C HIS A 569 38.12 7.75 27.84
#